data_AF-A0A967YGX0-F1
#
_entry.id   AF-A0A967YGX0-F1
#
_cell.length_a   1.000
_cell.length_b   1.000
_cell.length_c   1.000
_cell.angle_alpha   90.00
_cell.angle_beta   90.00
_cell.angle_gamma   90.00
#
_symmetry.space_group_name_H-M   'P 1'
#
loop_
_entity.id
_entity.type
_entity.pdbx_description
1 polymer ?
#
loop_
_entity_poly.entity_id
_entity_poly.type
_entity_poly.pdbx_seq_one_letter_code
_entity_poly.pdbx_strand_id
1 'polypeptide(L)'
;MIKKMGILDNILFVVNCDFSEHDSMEELEILVNKVKEELALIKPDPEVYTFSALFNLFSSPQLGLSEKDQLRMQQWKTEEELTDFSARETMRFQSAFDLKFSSSRGAVLLQNHLERLSVVLSGMDNWIGINRDILARDSESTREMKQKLKTHQERVDQMKAVMKTTISGAVAKIKKKLNVDVNRFFDVHSGEIIKKIFTFIKDYKGLTQPVKGKADLSGVSRTMYLGYQDFKQSLDKFITEDINPEIIRFVKMQEKEIGTYFETITRPYNAMLSDAYDEYVRMMKKLGVSLNLEGQPKIELPDMVAQLQQSGLNPPKLVTTMHYSARIKTAAILRLGVFSLQRNLKKILKKPAGKRAEVFRQALRGGTQQMKRETLKSVVEQLKDFRENLKFAFLLKLVEKFAENLSDL
;
A
#
# COMPACT_ATOMS: atom_id res chain seq x y z
N MET A 1 -1.27 -0.36 18.12
CA MET A 1 -1.84 0.19 16.85
C MET A 1 -1.15 -0.40 15.62
N ILE A 2 0.17 -0.26 15.47
CA ILE A 2 0.97 -0.78 14.33
C ILE A 2 0.88 -2.32 14.19
N LYS A 3 0.80 -3.06 15.31
CA LYS A 3 0.60 -4.52 15.33
C LYS A 3 -0.69 -5.02 14.66
N LYS A 4 -1.75 -4.21 14.63
CA LYS A 4 -3.03 -4.55 13.98
C LYS A 4 -3.04 -4.27 12.47
N MET A 5 -2.04 -3.55 11.96
CA MET A 5 -1.94 -3.13 10.55
C MET A 5 -1.08 -4.07 9.69
N GLY A 6 -0.41 -5.08 10.27
CA GLY A 6 0.39 -6.06 9.52
C GLY A 6 1.62 -5.48 8.81
N ILE A 7 2.04 -4.26 9.19
CA ILE A 7 3.15 -3.51 8.57
C ILE A 7 4.42 -3.48 9.43
N LEU A 8 4.39 -4.09 10.63
CA LEU A 8 5.49 -4.07 11.61
C LEU A 8 6.85 -4.53 11.06
N ASP A 9 6.83 -5.52 10.18
CA ASP A 9 8.04 -6.12 9.63
C ASP A 9 8.69 -5.26 8.53
N ASN A 10 7.90 -4.33 7.97
CA ASN A 10 8.27 -3.45 6.86
C ASN A 10 8.45 -1.98 7.27
N ILE A 11 8.46 -1.67 8.57
CA ILE A 11 8.70 -0.33 9.09
C ILE A 11 10.17 -0.18 9.52
N LEU A 12 10.78 0.91 9.07
CA LEU A 12 12.05 1.44 9.57
C LEU A 12 11.74 2.69 10.40
N PHE A 13 12.35 2.82 11.57
CA PHE A 13 12.19 3.99 12.43
C PHE A 13 13.39 4.92 12.27
N VAL A 14 13.13 6.19 11.95
CA VAL A 14 14.17 7.20 11.79
C VAL A 14 13.97 8.29 12.84
N VAL A 15 14.99 8.53 13.64
CA VAL A 15 15.11 9.68 14.55
C VAL A 15 15.91 10.74 13.80
N ASN A 16 15.21 11.77 13.33
CA ASN A 16 15.87 12.91 12.70
C ASN A 16 16.46 13.81 13.78
N CYS A 17 17.79 13.88 13.88
CA CYS A 17 18.48 14.73 14.84
C CYS A 17 18.85 16.09 14.21
N ASP A 18 18.54 17.20 14.88
CA ASP A 18 19.13 18.49 14.56
C ASP A 18 20.37 18.65 15.43
N PHE A 19 21.55 18.79 14.82
CA PHE A 19 22.80 18.99 15.55
C PHE A 19 22.80 20.27 16.39
N SER A 20 21.90 21.22 16.10
CA SER A 20 21.77 22.46 16.86
C SER A 20 20.97 22.29 18.17
N GLU A 21 20.34 21.12 18.39
CA GLU A 21 19.48 20.84 19.54
C GLU A 21 20.10 19.86 20.55
N HIS A 22 21.31 19.38 20.30
CA HIS A 22 21.99 18.40 21.15
C HIS A 22 23.38 18.90 21.54
N ASP A 23 23.64 19.00 22.84
CA ASP A 23 24.90 19.54 23.35
C ASP A 23 26.04 18.51 23.31
N SER A 24 25.71 17.21 23.20
CA SER A 24 26.70 16.12 23.15
C SER A 24 26.15 14.83 22.55
N MET A 25 27.05 13.92 22.16
CA MET A 25 26.72 12.57 21.72
C MET A 25 26.01 11.75 22.81
N GLU A 26 26.42 11.88 24.07
CA GLU A 26 25.83 11.18 25.22
C GLU A 26 24.34 11.50 25.39
N GLU A 27 23.96 12.77 25.22
CA GLU A 27 22.56 13.20 25.27
C GLU A 27 21.72 12.55 24.17
N LEU A 28 22.27 12.49 22.95
CA LEU A 28 21.62 11.85 21.81
C LEU A 28 21.45 10.35 22.05
N GLU A 29 22.43 9.66 22.62
CA GLU A 29 22.33 8.24 22.96
C GLU A 29 21.24 7.96 23.99
N ILE A 30 21.13 8.79 25.03
CA ILE A 30 20.07 8.68 26.06
C ILE A 30 18.69 8.81 25.40
N LEU A 31 18.52 9.80 24.52
CA LEU A 31 17.27 10.00 23.78
C LEU A 31 16.94 8.79 22.89
N VAL A 32 17.91 8.30 22.12
CA VAL A 32 17.74 7.15 21.22
C VAL A 32 17.39 5.88 22.00
N ASN A 33 18.04 5.64 23.13
CA ASN A 33 17.76 4.49 23.98
C ASN A 33 16.33 4.54 24.55
N LYS A 34 15.90 5.71 25.03
CA LYS A 34 14.51 5.91 25.47
C LYS A 34 13.50 5.66 24.35
N VAL A 35 13.78 6.16 23.14
CA VAL A 35 12.93 5.90 21.96
C VAL A 35 12.89 4.40 21.63
N LYS A 36 14.01 3.69 21.72
CA LYS A 36 14.06 2.23 21.51
C LYS A 36 13.22 1.49 22.56
N GLU A 37 13.29 1.87 23.83
CA GLU A 37 12.47 1.27 24.90
C GLU A 37 10.98 1.49 24.66
N GLU A 38 10.57 2.71 24.30
CA GLU A 38 9.17 3.01 23.96
C GLU A 38 8.69 2.23 22.72
N LEU A 39 9.54 2.11 21.71
CA LEU A 39 9.24 1.32 20.51
C LEU A 39 9.23 -0.19 20.78
N ALA A 40 10.00 -0.68 21.75
CA ALA A 40 10.05 -2.08 22.15
C ALA A 40 8.69 -2.59 22.69
N LEU A 41 7.88 -1.68 23.25
CA LEU A 41 6.48 -1.96 23.64
C LEU A 41 5.59 -2.30 22.43
N ILE A 42 6.02 -1.93 21.22
CA ILE A 42 5.26 -2.08 19.97
C ILE A 42 5.87 -3.17 19.07
N LYS A 43 7.21 -3.19 18.94
CA LYS A 43 7.99 -4.14 18.13
C LYS A 43 9.16 -4.68 18.97
N PRO A 44 9.27 -6.00 19.21
CA PRO A 44 10.47 -6.53 19.85
C PRO A 44 11.68 -6.23 18.96
N ASP A 45 12.74 -5.68 19.55
CA ASP A 45 13.97 -5.25 18.88
C ASP A 45 13.75 -4.29 17.69
N PRO A 46 13.34 -3.03 17.96
CA PRO A 46 13.08 -2.07 16.89
C PRO A 46 14.39 -1.59 16.25
N GLU A 47 14.52 -1.77 14.94
CA GLU A 47 15.55 -1.11 14.14
C GLU A 47 15.29 0.41 14.11
N VAL A 48 16.10 1.16 14.85
CA VAL A 48 16.07 2.62 14.91
C VAL A 48 17.34 3.18 14.27
N TYR A 49 17.19 4.14 13.37
CA TYR A 49 18.29 4.84 12.70
C TYR A 49 18.29 6.30 13.13
N THR A 50 19.45 6.87 13.43
CA THR A 50 19.53 8.24 13.97
C THR A 50 20.51 9.08 13.17
N PHE A 51 20.00 10.02 12.38
CA PHE A 51 20.83 10.89 11.55
C PHE A 51 20.15 12.22 11.26
N SER A 52 20.94 13.22 10.87
CA SER A 52 20.42 14.54 10.50
C SER A 52 20.05 14.60 9.03
N ALA A 53 18.76 14.63 8.73
CA ALA A 53 18.28 14.78 7.36
C ALA A 53 18.68 16.14 6.76
N LEU A 54 18.79 17.18 7.59
CA LEU A 54 19.18 18.52 7.16
C LEU A 54 20.68 18.60 6.82
N PHE A 55 21.54 17.97 7.62
CA PHE A 55 22.97 17.85 7.29
C PHE A 55 23.19 17.06 5.99
N ASN A 56 22.47 15.95 5.81
CA ASN A 56 22.53 15.16 4.57
C ASN A 56 22.08 15.98 3.36
N LEU A 57 21.02 16.79 3.52
CA LEU A 57 20.55 17.68 2.48
C LEU A 57 21.59 18.75 2.13
N PHE A 58 22.23 19.37 3.12
CA PHE A 58 23.28 20.37 2.91
C PHE A 58 24.54 19.78 2.29
N SER A 59 24.79 18.49 2.53
CA SER A 59 25.91 17.75 1.94
C SER A 59 25.67 17.30 0.50
N SER A 60 24.48 17.57 -0.05
CA SER A 60 24.15 17.20 -1.43
C SER A 60 24.90 18.07 -2.44
N PRO A 61 25.63 17.47 -3.41
CA PRO A 61 26.44 18.22 -4.38
C PRO A 61 25.61 19.06 -5.36
N GLN A 62 24.29 18.85 -5.41
CA GLN A 62 23.36 19.53 -6.32
C GLN A 62 22.68 20.74 -5.67
N LEU A 63 22.92 20.99 -4.38
CA LEU A 63 22.24 22.05 -3.63
C LEU A 63 23.14 23.28 -3.49
N GLY A 64 22.73 24.40 -4.08
CA GLY A 64 23.33 25.70 -3.81
C GLY A 64 22.92 26.18 -2.42
N LEU A 65 23.88 26.25 -1.49
CA LEU A 65 23.63 26.75 -0.13
C LEU A 65 23.76 28.28 -0.08
N SER A 66 22.85 28.93 0.67
CA SER A 66 23.00 30.35 1.01
C SER A 66 24.22 30.56 1.91
N GLU A 67 24.78 31.77 1.98
CA GLU A 67 25.93 32.06 2.88
C GLU A 67 25.63 31.69 4.35
N LYS A 68 24.40 31.91 4.79
CA LYS A 68 23.94 31.53 6.13
C LYS A 68 23.97 30.02 6.35
N ASP A 69 23.53 29.26 5.35
CA ASP A 69 23.49 27.79 5.44
C ASP A 69 24.89 27.17 5.30
N GLN A 70 25.78 27.81 4.53
CA GLN A 70 27.19 27.43 4.47
C GLN A 70 27.88 27.60 5.82
N LEU A 71 27.64 28.72 6.51
CA LEU A 71 28.21 28.96 7.84
C LEU A 71 27.69 27.94 8.86
N ARG A 72 26.38 27.62 8.82
CA ARG A 72 25.77 26.59 9.66
C ARG A 72 26.36 25.20 9.37
N MET A 73 26.60 24.87 8.10
CA MET A 73 27.24 23.62 7.71
C MET A 73 28.69 23.53 8.21
N GLN A 74 29.44 24.63 8.14
CA GLN A 74 30.81 24.68 8.67
C GLN A 74 30.84 24.48 10.18
N GLN A 75 29.91 25.11 10.91
CA GLN A 75 29.79 24.90 12.35
C GLN A 75 29.53 23.43 12.69
N TRP A 76 28.57 22.77 12.04
CA TRP A 76 28.32 21.35 12.27
C TRP A 76 29.51 20.46 11.93
N LYS A 77 30.30 20.79 10.90
CA LYS A 77 31.52 20.04 10.58
C LYS A 77 32.60 20.13 11.66
N THR A 78 32.52 21.09 12.58
CA THR A 78 33.45 21.13 13.74
C THR A 78 33.10 20.09 14.80
N GLU A 79 31.88 19.55 14.79
CA GLU A 79 31.41 18.49 15.67
C GLU A 79 31.63 17.12 15.00
N GLU A 80 32.90 16.70 14.91
CA GLU A 80 33.32 15.48 14.18
C GLU A 80 32.59 14.22 14.70
N GLU A 81 32.40 14.10 16.01
CA GLU A 81 31.77 12.92 16.61
C GLU A 81 30.29 12.74 16.19
N LEU A 82 29.52 13.82 16.22
CA LEU A 82 28.10 13.82 15.82
C LEU A 82 27.92 13.65 14.31
N THR A 83 28.78 14.31 13.52
CA THR A 83 28.74 14.21 12.06
C THR A 83 29.13 12.83 11.58
N ASP A 84 30.17 12.21 12.15
CA ASP A 84 30.57 10.84 11.86
C ASP A 84 29.50 9.82 12.26
N PHE A 85 28.90 9.98 13.45
CA PHE A 85 27.80 9.13 13.89
C PHE A 85 26.61 9.20 12.92
N SER A 86 26.16 10.41 12.59
CA SER A 86 25.06 10.62 11.64
C SER A 86 25.37 10.07 10.25
N ALA A 87 26.62 10.19 9.77
CA ALA A 87 27.03 9.63 8.49
C ALA A 87 26.98 8.09 8.50
N ARG A 88 27.48 7.44 9.57
CA ARG A 88 27.41 5.98 9.74
C ARG A 88 25.96 5.49 9.80
N GLU A 89 25.11 6.15 10.57
CA GLU A 89 23.70 5.81 10.69
C GLU A 89 22.92 6.04 9.38
N THR A 90 23.28 7.07 8.61
CA THR A 90 22.75 7.30 7.26
C THR A 90 23.11 6.15 6.32
N MET A 91 24.37 5.70 6.32
CA MET A 91 24.80 4.54 5.52
C MET A 91 24.11 3.24 5.96
N ARG A 92 23.92 3.03 7.27
CA ARG A 92 23.19 1.86 7.80
C ARG A 92 21.72 1.90 7.37
N PHE A 93 21.08 3.05 7.45
CA PHE A 93 19.71 3.26 6.98
C PHE A 93 19.58 3.00 5.49
N GLN A 94 20.46 3.60 4.67
CA GLN A 94 20.46 3.44 3.23
C GLN A 94 20.62 1.96 2.84
N SER A 95 21.56 1.25 3.48
CA SER A 95 21.78 -0.19 3.24
C SER A 95 20.57 -1.03 3.62
N ALA A 96 19.94 -0.77 4.78
CA ALA A 96 18.75 -1.49 5.21
C ALA A 96 17.52 -1.17 4.35
N PHE A 97 17.37 0.09 3.93
CA PHE A 97 16.33 0.54 3.02
C PHE A 97 16.48 -0.13 1.66
N ASP A 98 17.68 -0.08 1.09
CA ASP A 98 18.00 -0.70 -0.20
C ASP A 98 17.85 -2.21 -0.12
N LEU A 99 18.26 -2.87 0.97
CA LEU A 99 18.07 -4.31 1.12
C LEU A 99 16.57 -4.68 1.20
N LYS A 100 15.78 -3.99 2.03
CA LYS A 100 14.32 -4.19 2.08
C LYS A 100 13.60 -3.86 0.76
N PHE A 101 14.18 -2.98 -0.07
CA PHE A 101 13.60 -2.58 -1.35
C PHE A 101 14.06 -3.45 -2.53
N SER A 102 15.32 -3.90 -2.51
CA SER A 102 15.99 -4.62 -3.60
C SER A 102 15.87 -6.14 -3.46
N SER A 103 15.88 -6.70 -2.24
CA SER A 103 15.69 -8.15 -2.03
C SER A 103 14.31 -8.63 -2.47
N SER A 104 13.30 -7.76 -2.45
CA SER A 104 11.93 -8.08 -2.90
C SER A 104 11.71 -7.89 -4.42
N ARG A 105 12.55 -7.13 -5.12
CA ARG A 105 12.36 -6.82 -6.55
C ARG A 105 13.43 -7.45 -7.45
N GLY A 106 14.71 -7.29 -7.15
CA GLY A 106 15.81 -7.67 -8.06
C GLY A 106 16.02 -9.18 -8.19
N ALA A 107 16.01 -9.89 -7.06
CA ALA A 107 16.22 -11.34 -7.03
C ALA A 107 15.11 -12.07 -7.79
N VAL A 108 13.84 -11.72 -7.57
CA VAL A 108 12.72 -12.44 -8.18
C VAL A 108 12.43 -12.02 -9.63
N LEU A 109 12.73 -10.76 -10.01
CA LEU A 109 12.65 -10.34 -11.42
C LEU A 109 13.66 -11.10 -12.28
N LEU A 110 14.88 -11.32 -11.80
CA LEU A 110 15.89 -12.05 -12.55
C LEU A 110 15.74 -13.57 -12.45
N GLN A 111 15.32 -14.09 -11.30
CA GLN A 111 15.17 -15.52 -11.08
C GLN A 111 14.21 -16.18 -12.08
N ASN A 112 13.04 -15.59 -12.32
CA ASN A 112 12.09 -16.12 -13.31
C ASN A 112 12.69 -16.18 -14.72
N HIS A 113 13.45 -15.15 -15.12
CA HIS A 113 14.09 -15.14 -16.45
C HIS A 113 15.27 -16.12 -16.53
N LEU A 114 16.03 -16.28 -15.46
CA LEU A 114 17.14 -17.24 -15.38
C LEU A 114 16.64 -18.70 -15.36
N GLU A 115 15.56 -18.99 -14.63
CA GLU A 115 14.89 -20.28 -14.65
C GLU A 115 14.36 -20.61 -16.04
N ARG A 116 13.71 -19.65 -16.72
CA ARG A 116 13.27 -19.79 -18.12
C ARG A 116 14.43 -20.07 -19.07
N LEU A 117 15.55 -19.34 -18.94
CA LEU A 117 16.75 -19.58 -19.74
C LEU A 117 17.30 -20.99 -19.50
N SER A 118 17.31 -21.46 -18.26
CA SER A 118 17.71 -22.83 -17.92
C SER A 118 16.82 -23.89 -18.58
N VAL A 119 15.50 -23.68 -18.62
CA VAL A 119 14.56 -24.55 -19.36
C VAL A 119 14.88 -24.58 -20.84
N VAL A 120 15.08 -23.41 -21.46
CA VAL A 120 15.37 -23.30 -22.90
C VAL A 120 16.68 -23.99 -23.25
N LEU A 121 17.73 -23.77 -22.46
CA LEU A 121 19.04 -24.42 -22.64
C LEU A 121 18.92 -25.93 -22.53
N SER A 122 18.22 -26.44 -21.50
CA SER A 122 17.99 -27.88 -21.33
C SER A 122 17.16 -28.47 -22.48
N GLY A 123 16.20 -27.71 -23.00
CA GLY A 123 15.43 -28.08 -24.20
C GLY A 123 16.28 -28.16 -25.46
N MET A 124 17.23 -27.24 -25.63
CA MET A 124 18.18 -27.22 -26.74
C MET A 124 19.14 -28.43 -26.69
N ASP A 125 19.68 -28.75 -25.52
CA ASP A 125 20.55 -29.92 -25.33
C ASP A 125 19.82 -31.23 -25.66
N ASN A 126 18.57 -31.37 -25.17
CA ASN A 126 17.72 -32.50 -25.51
C ASN A 126 17.42 -32.55 -27.01
N TRP A 127 17.15 -31.41 -27.66
CA TRP A 127 16.89 -31.36 -29.10
C TRP A 127 18.12 -31.74 -29.95
N ILE A 128 19.32 -31.33 -29.53
CA ILE A 128 20.59 -31.72 -30.16
C ILE A 128 20.80 -33.24 -30.02
N GLY A 129 20.57 -33.80 -28.82
CA GLY A 129 20.64 -35.24 -28.58
C GLY A 129 19.68 -36.03 -29.47
N ILE A 130 18.43 -35.58 -29.56
CA ILE A 130 17.39 -36.18 -30.41
C ILE A 130 17.81 -36.18 -31.88
N ASN A 131 18.29 -35.06 -32.40
CA ASN A 131 18.71 -34.98 -33.80
C ASN A 131 19.91 -35.87 -34.09
N ARG A 132 20.86 -35.97 -33.17
CA ARG A 132 22.02 -36.88 -33.30
C ARG A 132 21.57 -38.35 -33.35
N ASP A 133 20.63 -38.74 -32.50
CA ASP A 133 20.11 -40.11 -32.45
C ASP A 133 19.23 -40.45 -33.66
N ILE A 134 18.46 -39.48 -34.18
CA ILE A 134 17.69 -39.63 -35.42
C ILE A 134 18.63 -39.84 -36.62
N LEU A 135 19.72 -39.09 -36.71
CA LEU A 135 20.70 -39.23 -37.80
C LEU A 135 21.45 -40.58 -37.77
N ALA A 136 21.48 -41.25 -36.62
CA ALA A 136 22.15 -42.54 -36.43
C ALA A 136 21.25 -43.77 -36.71
N ARG A 137 19.97 -43.56 -37.05
CA ARG A 137 18.95 -44.63 -37.13
C ARG A 137 18.42 -44.90 -38.54
N ASP A 138 17.74 -46.04 -38.68
CA ASP A 138 17.03 -46.39 -39.91
C ASP A 138 15.80 -45.49 -40.16
N SER A 139 15.32 -45.50 -41.40
CA SER A 139 14.24 -44.63 -41.85
C SER A 139 12.88 -44.93 -41.21
N GLU A 140 12.65 -46.18 -40.78
CA GLU A 140 11.37 -46.64 -40.24
C GLU A 140 11.20 -46.21 -38.78
N SER A 141 12.21 -46.47 -37.94
CA SER A 141 12.29 -46.00 -36.55
C SER A 141 12.26 -44.47 -36.45
N THR A 142 12.88 -43.77 -37.40
CA THR A 142 12.81 -42.30 -37.52
C THR A 142 11.39 -41.81 -37.78
N ARG A 143 10.63 -42.52 -38.62
CA ARG A 143 9.25 -42.15 -38.98
C ARG A 143 8.30 -42.36 -37.80
N GLU A 144 8.43 -43.47 -37.09
CA GLU A 144 7.66 -43.72 -35.86
C GLU A 144 7.95 -42.68 -34.78
N MET A 145 9.22 -42.32 -34.59
CA MET A 145 9.63 -41.32 -33.61
C MET A 145 9.04 -39.95 -33.92
N LYS A 146 9.12 -39.50 -35.18
CA LYS A 146 8.51 -38.23 -35.62
C LYS A 146 6.99 -38.22 -35.40
N GLN A 147 6.31 -39.33 -35.69
CA GLN A 147 4.86 -39.42 -35.50
C GLN A 147 4.47 -39.31 -34.03
N LYS A 148 5.16 -40.04 -33.14
CA LYS A 148 4.91 -39.98 -31.69
C LYS A 148 5.22 -38.60 -31.09
N LEU A 149 6.31 -37.96 -31.55
CA LEU A 149 6.66 -36.61 -31.12
C LEU A 149 5.59 -35.59 -31.54
N LYS A 150 5.07 -35.71 -32.76
CA LYS A 150 4.01 -34.85 -33.29
C LYS A 150 2.71 -35.00 -32.48
N THR A 151 2.28 -36.24 -32.21
CA THR A 151 1.08 -36.49 -31.39
C THR A 151 1.24 -35.95 -29.97
N HIS A 152 2.45 -36.07 -29.39
CA HIS A 152 2.72 -35.50 -28.07
C HIS A 152 2.65 -33.96 -28.08
N GLN A 153 3.25 -33.32 -29.09
CA GLN A 153 3.19 -31.87 -29.27
C GLN A 153 1.75 -31.36 -29.43
N GLU A 154 0.94 -32.02 -30.27
CA GLU A 154 -0.48 -31.69 -30.46
C GLU A 154 -1.25 -31.75 -29.13
N ARG A 155 -0.94 -32.74 -28.27
CA ARG A 155 -1.56 -32.88 -26.94
C ARG A 155 -1.19 -31.71 -26.02
N VAL A 156 0.08 -31.31 -25.99
CA VAL A 156 0.56 -30.16 -25.18
C VAL A 156 -0.05 -28.85 -25.67
N ASP A 157 -0.14 -28.65 -26.99
CA ASP A 157 -0.77 -27.46 -27.59
C ASP A 157 -2.26 -27.36 -27.22
N GLN A 158 -2.98 -28.49 -27.22
CA GLN A 158 -4.36 -28.54 -26.75
C GLN A 158 -4.47 -28.18 -25.27
N MET A 159 -3.59 -28.71 -24.41
CA MET A 159 -3.57 -28.35 -22.98
C MET A 159 -3.34 -26.85 -22.78
N LYS A 160 -2.39 -26.26 -23.52
CA LYS A 160 -2.11 -24.82 -23.49
C LYS A 160 -3.32 -23.99 -23.90
N ALA A 161 -4.03 -24.39 -24.95
CA ALA A 161 -5.23 -23.70 -25.42
C ALA A 161 -6.36 -23.73 -24.37
N VAL A 162 -6.59 -24.88 -23.74
CA VAL A 162 -7.61 -25.05 -22.69
C VAL A 162 -7.26 -24.25 -21.44
N MET A 163 -5.98 -24.26 -21.03
CA MET A 163 -5.48 -23.47 -19.91
C MET A 163 -5.69 -21.97 -20.15
N LYS A 164 -5.28 -21.46 -21.32
CA LYS A 164 -5.46 -20.04 -21.70
C LYS A 164 -6.92 -19.61 -21.70
N THR A 165 -7.80 -20.46 -22.23
CA THR A 165 -9.25 -20.21 -22.23
C THR A 165 -9.82 -20.18 -20.82
N THR A 166 -9.37 -21.09 -19.96
CA THR A 166 -9.79 -21.18 -18.56
C THR A 166 -9.32 -19.99 -17.74
N ILE A 167 -8.06 -19.55 -17.91
CA ILE A 167 -7.52 -18.34 -17.29
C ILE A 167 -8.33 -17.12 -17.74
N SER A 168 -8.60 -17.00 -19.04
CA SER A 168 -9.40 -15.89 -19.59
C SER A 168 -10.80 -15.83 -18.98
N GLY A 169 -11.48 -16.99 -18.87
CA GLY A 169 -12.79 -17.07 -18.20
C GLY A 169 -12.70 -16.77 -16.69
N ALA A 170 -11.62 -17.20 -16.05
CA ALA A 170 -11.34 -16.96 -14.64
C ALA A 170 -11.18 -15.45 -14.36
N VAL A 171 -10.48 -14.71 -15.22
CA VAL A 171 -10.31 -13.25 -15.13
C VAL A 171 -11.66 -12.56 -15.03
N ALA A 172 -12.59 -12.85 -15.95
CA ALA A 172 -13.90 -12.21 -15.95
C ALA A 172 -14.67 -12.48 -14.65
N LYS A 173 -14.61 -13.71 -14.15
CA LYS A 173 -15.33 -14.14 -12.95
C LYS A 173 -14.77 -13.51 -11.68
N ILE A 174 -13.44 -13.48 -11.50
CA ILE A 174 -12.83 -12.86 -10.31
C ILE A 174 -13.01 -11.34 -10.34
N LYS A 175 -12.85 -10.68 -11.49
CA LYS A 175 -13.11 -9.23 -11.63
C LYS A 175 -14.53 -8.88 -11.21
N LYS A 176 -15.53 -9.67 -11.64
CA LYS A 176 -16.93 -9.49 -11.23
C LYS A 176 -17.11 -9.64 -9.71
N LYS A 177 -16.46 -10.64 -9.11
CA LYS A 177 -16.52 -10.86 -7.66
C LYS A 177 -15.91 -9.68 -6.89
N LEU A 178 -14.68 -9.29 -7.21
CA LEU A 178 -13.99 -8.16 -6.59
C LEU A 178 -14.82 -6.87 -6.69
N ASN A 179 -15.46 -6.63 -7.83
CA ASN A 179 -16.36 -5.48 -8.00
C ASN A 179 -17.52 -5.51 -7.00
N VAL A 180 -18.15 -6.67 -6.77
CA VAL A 180 -19.25 -6.83 -5.81
C VAL A 180 -18.75 -6.59 -4.39
N ASP A 181 -17.62 -7.20 -4.03
CA ASP A 181 -17.08 -7.13 -2.67
C ASP A 181 -16.62 -5.72 -2.30
N VAL A 182 -15.92 -5.05 -3.22
CA VAL A 182 -15.51 -3.63 -3.07
C VAL A 182 -16.73 -2.71 -2.98
N ASN A 183 -17.74 -2.90 -3.85
CA ASN A 183 -18.94 -2.07 -3.81
C ASN A 183 -19.73 -2.25 -2.51
N ARG A 184 -19.85 -3.49 -2.03
CA ARG A 184 -20.54 -3.81 -0.77
C ARG A 184 -19.80 -3.22 0.43
N PHE A 185 -18.48 -3.32 0.46
CA PHE A 185 -17.67 -2.83 1.58
C PHE A 185 -17.74 -1.30 1.74
N PHE A 186 -17.75 -0.57 0.62
CA PHE A 186 -17.84 0.88 0.57
C PHE A 186 -19.27 1.41 0.30
N ASP A 187 -20.31 0.59 0.47
CA ASP A 187 -21.68 1.02 0.21
C ASP A 187 -22.11 2.13 1.19
N VAL A 188 -22.76 3.17 0.66
CA VAL A 188 -23.11 4.36 1.45
C VAL A 188 -24.21 4.08 2.47
N HIS A 189 -25.08 3.09 2.22
CA HIS A 189 -26.25 2.83 3.05
C HIS A 189 -26.04 1.63 3.98
N SER A 190 -25.29 0.64 3.52
CA SER A 190 -25.13 -0.66 4.17
C SER A 190 -23.69 -0.99 4.56
N GLY A 191 -22.69 -0.26 4.04
CA GLY A 191 -21.28 -0.50 4.31
C GLY A 191 -20.88 -0.17 5.75
N GLU A 192 -20.17 -1.10 6.39
CA GLU A 192 -19.79 -0.99 7.81
C GLU A 192 -18.88 0.21 8.07
N ILE A 193 -17.97 0.53 7.16
CA ILE A 193 -17.09 1.72 7.28
C ILE A 193 -17.91 3.01 7.31
N ILE A 194 -18.86 3.16 6.38
CA ILE A 194 -19.66 4.38 6.28
C ILE A 194 -20.55 4.52 7.52
N LYS A 195 -21.14 3.42 8.02
CA LYS A 195 -21.90 3.41 9.28
C LYS A 195 -21.06 3.84 10.48
N LYS A 196 -19.83 3.34 10.59
CA LYS A 196 -18.89 3.70 11.68
C LYS A 196 -18.56 5.18 11.65
N ILE A 197 -18.21 5.72 10.48
CA ILE A 197 -17.92 7.15 10.32
C ILE A 197 -19.15 8.00 10.58
N PHE A 198 -20.32 7.60 10.06
CA PHE A 198 -21.57 8.28 10.32
C PHE A 198 -21.88 8.36 11.82
N THR A 199 -21.76 7.24 12.53
CA THR A 199 -22.00 7.15 13.97
C THR A 199 -21.03 8.04 14.74
N PHE A 200 -19.74 7.99 14.43
CA PHE A 200 -18.73 8.87 15.03
C PHE A 200 -19.06 10.36 14.85
N ILE A 201 -19.38 10.78 13.62
CA ILE A 201 -19.72 12.18 13.31
C ILE A 201 -21.02 12.59 14.02
N LYS A 202 -22.02 11.71 14.06
CA LYS A 202 -23.31 11.96 14.71
C LYS A 202 -23.15 12.13 16.22
N ASP A 203 -22.38 11.26 16.87
CA ASP A 203 -22.25 11.19 18.33
C ASP A 203 -21.27 12.21 18.90
N TYR A 204 -20.45 12.85 18.07
CA TYR A 204 -19.54 13.92 18.48
C TYR A 204 -20.29 15.07 19.19
N LYS A 205 -20.09 15.25 20.49
CA LYS A 205 -20.85 16.25 21.27
C LYS A 205 -20.37 17.69 21.09
N GLY A 206 -19.11 17.90 20.68
CA GLY A 206 -18.51 19.22 20.41
C GLY A 206 -18.43 20.16 21.62
N LEU A 207 -17.84 21.35 21.41
CA LEU A 207 -17.81 22.42 22.40
C LEU A 207 -19.19 23.07 22.51
N THR A 208 -19.91 22.76 23.59
CA THR A 208 -21.29 23.22 23.82
C THR A 208 -21.38 24.55 24.57
N GLN A 209 -20.24 25.11 25.00
CA GLN A 209 -20.19 26.34 25.79
C GLN A 209 -19.11 27.30 25.26
N PRO A 210 -19.38 28.62 25.23
CA PRO A 210 -18.38 29.62 24.88
C PRO A 210 -17.26 29.66 25.93
N VAL A 211 -16.04 29.95 25.47
CA VAL A 211 -14.87 30.16 26.34
C VAL A 211 -15.20 31.21 27.41
N LYS A 212 -14.92 30.90 28.69
CA LYS A 212 -15.22 31.77 29.83
C LYS A 212 -14.68 33.19 29.59
N GLY A 213 -15.55 34.19 29.70
CA GLY A 213 -15.16 35.60 29.83
C GLY A 213 -15.59 36.57 28.72
N LYS A 214 -16.08 36.13 27.55
CA LYS A 214 -16.60 37.07 26.52
C LYS A 214 -17.80 36.48 25.76
N ALA A 215 -19.01 36.88 26.15
CA ALA A 215 -20.24 36.61 25.40
C ALA A 215 -20.43 37.64 24.27
N ASP A 216 -19.40 37.81 23.44
CA ASP A 216 -19.40 38.65 22.25
C ASP A 216 -19.21 37.80 20.97
N LEU A 217 -19.37 38.42 19.80
CA LEU A 217 -19.22 37.75 18.50
C LEU A 217 -17.81 37.17 18.27
N SER A 218 -16.78 37.81 18.84
CA SER A 218 -15.39 37.36 18.74
C SER A 218 -15.19 36.07 19.53
N GLY A 219 -15.79 35.96 20.73
CA GLY A 219 -15.77 34.75 21.55
C GLY A 219 -16.49 33.57 20.89
N VAL A 220 -17.61 33.81 20.20
CA VAL A 220 -18.37 32.76 19.49
C VAL A 220 -17.60 32.23 18.28
N SER A 221 -17.05 33.12 17.46
CA SER A 221 -16.24 32.73 16.29
C SER A 221 -14.98 31.98 16.70
N ARG A 222 -14.30 32.40 17.77
CA ARG A 222 -13.15 31.68 18.34
C ARG A 222 -13.54 30.31 18.88
N THR A 223 -14.67 30.20 19.59
CA THR A 223 -15.18 28.92 20.11
C THR A 223 -15.53 27.96 18.98
N MET A 224 -16.15 28.45 17.90
CA MET A 224 -16.43 27.65 16.69
C MET A 224 -15.16 27.14 16.02
N TYR A 225 -14.14 27.99 15.91
CA TYR A 225 -12.85 27.61 15.33
C TYR A 225 -12.16 26.51 16.13
N LEU A 226 -12.08 26.66 17.45
CA LEU A 226 -11.52 25.63 18.34
C LEU A 226 -12.33 24.34 18.29
N GLY A 227 -13.66 24.42 18.27
CA GLY A 227 -14.53 23.25 18.16
C GLY A 227 -14.39 22.51 16.83
N TYR A 228 -14.08 23.24 15.75
CA TYR A 228 -13.75 22.66 14.45
C TYR A 228 -12.38 21.96 14.46
N GLN A 229 -11.37 22.56 15.07
CA GLN A 229 -10.04 21.95 15.19
C GLN A 229 -10.10 20.66 16.02
N ASP A 230 -10.77 20.68 17.17
CA ASP A 230 -10.97 19.53 18.03
C ASP A 230 -11.73 18.40 17.32
N PHE A 231 -12.80 18.76 16.59
CA PHE A 231 -13.57 17.81 15.78
C PHE A 231 -12.71 17.17 14.69
N LYS A 232 -11.95 18.00 13.97
CA LYS A 232 -11.07 17.53 12.90
C LYS A 232 -10.03 16.56 13.47
N GLN A 233 -9.34 16.94 14.54
CA GLN A 233 -8.32 16.10 15.16
C GLN A 233 -8.90 14.77 15.65
N SER A 234 -10.08 14.81 16.26
CA SER A 234 -10.80 13.61 16.71
C SER A 234 -11.17 12.71 15.54
N LEU A 235 -11.66 13.29 14.43
CA LEU A 235 -12.00 12.55 13.23
C LEU A 235 -10.76 11.96 12.53
N ASP A 236 -9.70 12.74 12.37
CA ASP A 236 -8.43 12.27 11.78
C ASP A 236 -7.85 11.09 12.59
N LYS A 237 -7.92 11.18 13.93
CA LYS A 237 -7.55 10.09 14.84
C LYS A 237 -8.41 8.84 14.60
N PHE A 238 -9.74 8.99 14.60
CA PHE A 238 -10.67 7.88 14.36
C PHE A 238 -10.47 7.22 12.99
N ILE A 239 -10.26 8.01 11.93
CA ILE A 239 -9.97 7.48 10.59
C ILE A 239 -8.67 6.68 10.61
N THR A 240 -7.64 7.17 11.30
CA THR A 240 -6.33 6.51 11.36
C THR A 240 -6.36 5.24 12.21
N GLU A 241 -7.05 5.25 13.34
CA GLU A 241 -7.02 4.19 14.34
C GLU A 241 -8.03 3.06 14.07
N ASP A 242 -9.19 3.39 13.49
CA ASP A 242 -10.29 2.45 13.32
C ASP A 242 -10.56 2.13 11.84
N ILE A 243 -10.66 3.16 11.00
CA ILE A 243 -11.09 2.99 9.60
C ILE A 243 -9.98 2.48 8.68
N ASN A 244 -8.81 3.13 8.69
CA ASN A 244 -7.69 2.77 7.83
C ASN A 244 -7.25 1.31 8.03
N PRO A 245 -7.14 0.77 9.25
CA PRO A 245 -6.83 -0.64 9.46
C PRO A 245 -7.87 -1.60 8.87
N GLU A 246 -9.15 -1.24 8.89
CA GLU A 246 -10.21 -2.06 8.26
C GLU A 246 -10.08 -2.07 6.75
N ILE A 247 -9.80 -0.91 6.14
CA ILE A 247 -9.52 -0.81 4.70
C ILE A 247 -8.30 -1.67 4.34
N ILE A 248 -7.20 -1.55 5.08
CA ILE A 248 -5.98 -2.35 4.84
C ILE A 248 -6.31 -3.85 4.90
N ARG A 249 -7.00 -4.31 5.95
CA ARG A 249 -7.37 -5.71 6.10
C ARG A 249 -8.25 -6.19 4.96
N PHE A 250 -9.21 -5.38 4.53
CA PHE A 250 -10.05 -5.69 3.38
C PHE A 250 -9.22 -5.83 2.09
N VAL A 251 -8.33 -4.88 1.79
CA VAL A 251 -7.46 -4.96 0.61
C VAL A 251 -6.60 -6.21 0.63
N LYS A 252 -5.97 -6.53 1.78
CA LYS A 252 -5.16 -7.75 1.94
C LYS A 252 -5.96 -9.04 1.74
N MET A 253 -7.22 -9.04 2.19
CA MET A 253 -8.13 -10.17 1.96
C MET A 253 -8.45 -10.35 0.48
N GLN A 254 -8.69 -9.26 -0.26
CA GLN A 254 -8.94 -9.29 -1.70
C GLN A 254 -7.70 -9.73 -2.49
N GLU A 255 -6.50 -9.26 -2.10
CA GLU A 255 -5.23 -9.73 -2.68
C GLU A 255 -5.05 -11.25 -2.51
N LYS A 256 -5.28 -11.76 -1.29
CA LYS A 256 -5.20 -13.20 -1.00
C LYS A 256 -6.23 -14.00 -1.80
N GLU A 257 -7.45 -13.48 -1.92
CA GLU A 257 -8.52 -14.12 -2.68
C GLU A 257 -8.18 -14.26 -4.16
N ILE A 258 -7.60 -13.23 -4.78
CA ILE A 258 -7.09 -13.31 -6.15
C ILE A 258 -6.09 -14.46 -6.28
N GLY A 259 -5.12 -14.52 -5.36
CA GLY A 259 -4.08 -15.55 -5.37
C GLY A 259 -4.66 -16.97 -5.27
N THR A 260 -5.44 -17.22 -4.22
CA THR A 260 -6.08 -18.53 -3.99
C THR A 260 -7.00 -18.94 -5.15
N TYR A 261 -7.68 -17.99 -5.77
CA TYR A 261 -8.56 -18.27 -6.90
C TYR A 261 -7.78 -18.79 -8.12
N PHE A 262 -6.69 -18.12 -8.52
CA PHE A 262 -5.89 -18.59 -9.65
C PHE A 262 -5.12 -19.88 -9.33
N GLU A 263 -4.60 -20.04 -8.11
CA GLU A 263 -3.96 -21.29 -7.67
C GLU A 263 -4.92 -22.48 -7.82
N THR A 264 -6.17 -22.31 -7.38
CA THR A 264 -7.20 -23.36 -7.48
C THR A 264 -7.47 -23.77 -8.94
N ILE A 265 -7.46 -22.80 -9.86
CA ILE A 265 -7.82 -23.02 -11.26
C ILE A 265 -6.65 -23.59 -12.06
N THR A 266 -5.42 -23.26 -11.68
CA THR A 266 -4.19 -23.72 -12.36
C THR A 266 -3.71 -25.08 -11.87
N ARG A 267 -4.09 -25.50 -10.66
CA ARG A 267 -3.68 -26.77 -10.06
C ARG A 267 -3.94 -28.02 -10.94
N PRO A 268 -5.11 -28.21 -11.57
CA PRO A 268 -5.34 -29.37 -12.44
C PRO A 268 -4.41 -29.41 -13.65
N TYR A 269 -4.06 -28.23 -14.21
CA TYR A 269 -3.16 -28.13 -15.34
C TYR A 269 -1.73 -28.48 -14.97
N ASN A 270 -1.28 -28.12 -13.77
CA ASN A 270 0.05 -28.50 -13.31
C ASN A 270 0.21 -30.03 -13.25
N ALA A 271 -0.81 -30.74 -12.75
CA ALA A 271 -0.81 -32.20 -12.75
C ALA A 271 -0.79 -32.75 -14.19
N MET A 272 -1.62 -32.22 -15.09
CA MET A 272 -1.64 -32.65 -16.49
C MET A 272 -0.33 -32.41 -17.23
N LEU A 273 0.35 -31.27 -16.98
CA LEU A 273 1.64 -30.95 -17.58
C LEU A 273 2.75 -31.85 -17.04
N SER A 274 2.74 -32.14 -15.74
CA SER A 274 3.66 -33.12 -15.13
C SER A 274 3.47 -34.51 -15.75
N ASP A 275 2.23 -34.96 -15.91
CA ASP A 275 1.93 -36.27 -16.51
C ASP A 275 2.38 -36.34 -17.97
N ALA A 276 2.15 -35.27 -18.75
CA ALA A 276 2.60 -35.17 -20.13
C ALA A 276 4.13 -35.19 -20.21
N TYR A 277 4.82 -34.46 -19.33
CA TYR A 277 6.28 -34.48 -19.26
C TYR A 277 6.82 -35.87 -18.93
N ASP A 278 6.23 -36.57 -17.95
CA ASP A 278 6.63 -37.94 -17.61
C ASP A 278 6.39 -38.92 -18.76
N GLU A 279 5.29 -38.75 -19.50
CA GLU A 279 5.02 -39.52 -20.71
C GLU A 279 6.08 -39.28 -21.79
N TYR A 280 6.47 -38.02 -22.01
CA TYR A 280 7.55 -37.66 -22.91
C TYR A 280 8.87 -38.34 -22.49
N VAL A 281 9.28 -38.20 -21.23
CA VAL A 281 10.52 -38.83 -20.74
C VAL A 281 10.49 -40.35 -20.93
N ARG A 282 9.37 -41.01 -20.62
CA ARG A 282 9.19 -42.45 -20.85
C ARG A 282 9.29 -42.83 -22.33
N MET A 283 8.68 -42.04 -23.21
CA MET A 283 8.73 -42.24 -24.66
C MET A 283 10.16 -42.14 -25.18
N MET A 284 10.91 -41.11 -24.77
CA MET A 284 12.29 -40.89 -25.20
C MET A 284 13.22 -42.02 -24.72
N LYS A 285 13.07 -42.47 -23.47
CA LYS A 285 13.81 -43.63 -22.94
C LYS A 285 13.51 -44.92 -23.69
N LYS A 286 12.25 -45.21 -24.02
CA LYS A 286 11.86 -46.38 -24.82
C LYS A 286 12.48 -46.35 -26.22
N LEU A 287 12.60 -45.15 -26.77
CA LEU A 287 13.28 -44.91 -28.02
C LEU A 287 14.80 -44.83 -27.83
N GLY A 288 15.40 -45.27 -26.72
CA GLY A 288 16.86 -45.30 -26.53
C GLY A 288 17.57 -43.95 -26.60
N VAL A 289 16.84 -42.84 -26.45
CA VAL A 289 17.40 -41.50 -26.43
C VAL A 289 17.82 -41.15 -25.01
N SER A 290 19.06 -40.68 -24.86
CA SER A 290 19.57 -40.21 -23.57
C SER A 290 19.15 -38.75 -23.36
N LEU A 291 18.20 -38.52 -22.46
CA LEU A 291 17.81 -37.17 -22.03
C LEU A 291 18.71 -36.71 -20.89
N ASN A 292 19.18 -35.45 -20.95
CA ASN A 292 19.81 -34.84 -19.79
C ASN A 292 18.73 -34.32 -18.84
N LEU A 293 18.58 -34.99 -17.69
CA LEU A 293 17.59 -34.67 -16.66
C LEU A 293 18.20 -33.85 -15.50
N GLU A 294 19.52 -33.65 -15.47
CA GLU A 294 20.17 -32.85 -14.44
C GLU A 294 19.88 -31.36 -14.66
N GLY A 295 19.39 -30.67 -13.62
CA GLY A 295 19.10 -29.24 -13.67
C GLY A 295 17.75 -28.85 -14.27
N GLN A 296 16.85 -29.81 -14.56
CA GLN A 296 15.49 -29.50 -15.00
C GLN A 296 14.73 -28.81 -13.86
N PRO A 297 14.26 -27.57 -14.03
CA PRO A 297 13.44 -26.93 -13.02
C PRO A 297 12.12 -27.68 -12.93
N LYS A 298 11.71 -27.93 -11.69
CA LYS A 298 10.40 -28.49 -11.38
C LYS A 298 9.36 -27.52 -11.96
N ILE A 299 8.35 -28.04 -12.67
CA ILE A 299 7.22 -27.22 -13.13
C ILE A 299 6.46 -26.80 -11.86
N GLU A 300 6.89 -25.68 -11.28
CA GLU A 300 6.27 -25.05 -10.13
C GLU A 300 5.45 -23.86 -10.62
N LEU A 301 4.23 -23.77 -10.12
CA LEU A 301 3.41 -22.59 -10.35
C LEU A 301 4.12 -21.39 -9.72
N PRO A 302 4.16 -20.24 -10.40
CA PRO A 302 4.76 -19.05 -9.82
C PRO A 302 4.16 -18.74 -8.45
N ASP A 303 5.01 -18.48 -7.45
CA ASP A 303 4.55 -18.06 -6.14
C ASP A 303 3.79 -16.73 -6.25
N MET A 304 2.49 -16.80 -6.00
CA MET A 304 1.59 -15.66 -6.13
C MET A 304 1.88 -14.54 -5.13
N VAL A 305 2.39 -14.88 -3.94
CA VAL A 305 2.79 -13.88 -2.94
C VAL A 305 4.02 -13.12 -3.42
N ALA A 306 4.98 -13.83 -4.02
CA ALA A 306 6.14 -13.24 -4.64
C ALA A 306 5.75 -12.36 -5.85
N GLN A 307 4.80 -12.78 -6.68
CA GLN A 307 4.32 -12.01 -7.83
C GLN A 307 3.58 -10.72 -7.44
N LEU A 308 2.82 -10.75 -6.34
CA LEU A 308 2.20 -9.55 -5.75
C LEU A 308 3.26 -8.50 -5.39
N GLN A 309 4.38 -8.94 -4.78
CA GLN A 309 5.52 -8.07 -4.45
C GLN A 309 6.26 -7.55 -5.69
N GLN A 310 6.34 -8.35 -6.76
CA GLN A 310 6.97 -7.99 -8.04
C GLN A 310 6.15 -7.02 -8.88
N SER A 311 4.82 -7.01 -8.73
CA SER A 311 3.91 -6.28 -9.63
C SER A 311 4.15 -4.77 -9.65
N GLY A 312 4.81 -4.21 -8.63
CA GLY A 312 5.04 -2.77 -8.45
C GLY A 312 3.74 -1.97 -8.27
N LEU A 313 2.59 -2.65 -8.21
CA LEU A 313 1.30 -2.05 -7.95
C LEU A 313 1.21 -1.75 -6.46
N ASN A 314 1.02 -0.49 -6.13
CA ASN A 314 0.75 -0.09 -4.76
C ASN A 314 -0.75 0.13 -4.58
N PRO A 315 -1.33 -0.32 -3.45
CA PRO A 315 -2.69 0.06 -3.13
C PRO A 315 -2.82 1.59 -3.08
N PRO A 316 -4.00 2.16 -3.37
CA PRO A 316 -4.19 3.60 -3.30
C PRO A 316 -3.79 4.09 -1.91
N LYS A 317 -3.13 5.26 -1.84
CA LYS A 317 -2.75 5.86 -0.56
C LYS A 317 -4.00 5.99 0.31
N LEU A 318 -3.88 5.51 1.55
CA LEU A 318 -4.95 5.63 2.54
C LEU A 318 -5.29 7.11 2.76
N VAL A 319 -6.54 7.34 3.15
CA VAL A 319 -7.03 8.68 3.53
C VAL A 319 -6.34 9.05 4.85
N THR A 320 -5.13 9.58 4.75
CA THR A 320 -4.26 9.92 5.89
C THR A 320 -4.44 11.38 6.32
N THR A 321 -4.90 12.21 5.39
CA THR A 321 -5.32 13.57 5.67
C THR A 321 -6.53 13.83 4.79
N MET A 322 -7.71 13.86 5.39
CA MET A 322 -8.86 14.35 4.67
C MET A 322 -8.58 15.81 4.29
N HIS A 323 -8.43 16.09 3.00
CA HIS A 323 -8.33 17.44 2.50
C HIS A 323 -9.70 18.09 2.68
N TYR A 324 -9.98 18.60 3.88
CA TYR A 324 -11.13 19.44 4.21
C TYR A 324 -10.93 20.80 3.52
N SER A 325 -10.95 20.77 2.19
CA SER A 325 -10.47 21.83 1.33
C SER A 325 -11.35 23.05 1.48
N ALA A 326 -10.79 24.14 2.01
CA ALA A 326 -11.27 25.51 1.99
C ALA A 326 -12.74 25.75 2.42
N ARG A 327 -13.74 25.16 1.77
CA ARG A 327 -15.19 25.26 2.02
C ARG A 327 -15.64 25.05 3.45
N ILE A 328 -15.04 24.16 4.25
CA ILE A 328 -15.46 24.02 5.66
C ILE A 328 -14.88 25.17 6.50
N LYS A 329 -13.63 25.59 6.24
CA LYS A 329 -13.04 26.80 6.82
C LYS A 329 -13.84 28.04 6.41
N THR A 330 -14.20 28.20 5.12
CA THR A 330 -15.00 29.34 4.65
C THR A 330 -16.48 29.22 5.01
N ALA A 331 -17.09 28.04 5.14
CA ALA A 331 -18.49 27.94 5.56
C ALA A 331 -18.65 28.18 7.07
N ALA A 332 -17.73 27.66 7.89
CA ALA A 332 -17.71 27.94 9.32
C ALA A 332 -17.39 29.41 9.63
N ILE A 333 -16.55 30.05 8.82
CA ILE A 333 -16.12 31.45 9.03
C ILE A 333 -17.06 32.46 8.31
N LEU A 334 -17.47 32.23 7.06
CA LEU A 334 -18.28 33.16 6.26
C LEU A 334 -19.80 33.01 6.47
N ARG A 335 -20.34 31.78 6.66
CA ARG A 335 -21.81 31.60 6.80
C ARG A 335 -22.33 31.77 8.23
N LEU A 336 -21.45 31.68 9.23
CA LEU A 336 -21.81 31.87 10.64
C LEU A 336 -21.28 33.19 11.23
N GLY A 337 -20.27 33.83 10.63
CA GLY A 337 -19.64 35.03 11.19
C GLY A 337 -20.30 36.37 10.82
N VAL A 338 -20.76 36.57 9.58
CA VAL A 338 -21.03 37.94 9.08
C VAL A 338 -22.43 38.15 8.51
N PHE A 339 -22.94 37.25 7.67
CA PHE A 339 -24.13 37.58 6.86
C PHE A 339 -25.50 37.21 7.46
N SER A 340 -25.62 36.12 8.22
CA SER A 340 -26.89 35.76 8.89
C SER A 340 -27.09 36.51 10.22
N LEU A 341 -26.00 37.03 10.78
CA LEU A 341 -25.99 37.79 12.02
C LEU A 341 -26.33 39.27 11.77
N GLN A 342 -25.88 39.92 10.69
CA GLN A 342 -26.08 41.37 10.49
C GLN A 342 -27.53 41.87 10.57
N ARG A 343 -28.50 41.15 9.99
CA ARG A 343 -29.91 41.61 9.96
C ARG A 343 -30.66 41.39 11.29
N ASN A 344 -30.27 40.37 12.06
CA ASN A 344 -30.89 40.02 13.34
C ASN A 344 -30.11 40.52 14.57
N LEU A 345 -28.80 40.82 14.46
CA LEU A 345 -27.98 41.26 15.59
C LEU A 345 -28.35 42.63 16.13
N LYS A 346 -28.72 43.59 15.27
CA LYS A 346 -29.15 44.93 15.72
C LYS A 346 -30.36 44.86 16.66
N LYS A 347 -31.22 43.84 16.51
CA LYS A 347 -32.38 43.57 17.39
C LYS A 347 -32.02 42.73 18.62
N ILE A 348 -30.94 41.95 18.57
CA ILE A 348 -30.50 41.02 19.64
C ILE A 348 -29.55 41.70 20.63
N LEU A 349 -28.70 42.65 20.17
CA LEU A 349 -27.88 43.50 21.04
C LEU A 349 -28.74 44.39 21.96
N LYS A 350 -30.03 44.60 21.65
CA LYS A 350 -30.99 45.30 22.51
C LYS A 350 -31.68 44.42 23.57
N LYS A 351 -31.40 43.10 23.61
CA LYS A 351 -32.05 42.16 24.54
C LYS A 351 -31.17 41.86 25.79
N PRO A 352 -31.80 41.57 26.95
CA PRO A 352 -31.10 41.28 28.21
C PRO A 352 -30.17 40.05 28.11
N ALA A 353 -29.13 40.02 28.94
CA ALA A 353 -28.01 39.07 28.87
C ALA A 353 -28.42 37.59 28.77
N GLY A 354 -29.51 37.18 29.45
CA GLY A 354 -30.05 35.81 29.39
C GLY A 354 -30.49 35.36 27.98
N LYS A 355 -31.10 36.27 27.19
CA LYS A 355 -31.53 35.98 25.81
C LYS A 355 -30.36 35.93 24.83
N ARG A 356 -29.21 36.55 25.14
CA ARG A 356 -28.01 36.49 24.28
C ARG A 356 -27.29 35.15 24.39
N ALA A 357 -27.14 34.62 25.61
CA ALA A 357 -26.51 33.32 25.85
C ALA A 357 -27.27 32.16 25.18
N GLU A 358 -28.60 32.24 25.10
CA GLU A 358 -29.44 31.28 24.41
C GLU A 358 -29.25 31.32 22.87
N VAL A 359 -29.23 32.51 22.29
CA VAL A 359 -28.96 32.71 20.85
C VAL A 359 -27.57 32.20 20.46
N PHE A 360 -26.55 32.44 21.31
CA PHE A 360 -25.21 31.92 21.05
C PHE A 360 -25.15 30.40 21.11
N ARG A 361 -25.81 29.76 22.10
CA ARG A 361 -25.93 28.29 22.14
C ARG A 361 -26.62 27.74 20.89
N GLN A 362 -27.66 28.42 20.40
CA GLN A 362 -28.35 28.02 19.18
C GLN A 362 -27.46 28.14 17.93
N ALA A 363 -26.67 29.22 17.82
CA ALA A 363 -25.71 29.42 16.73
C ALA A 363 -24.59 28.35 16.74
N LEU A 364 -24.02 28.04 17.92
CA LEU A 364 -23.01 26.99 18.07
C LEU A 364 -23.58 25.61 17.70
N ARG A 365 -24.81 25.29 18.12
CA ARG A 365 -25.48 24.03 17.77
C ARG A 365 -25.75 23.92 16.27
N GLY A 366 -26.27 24.97 15.65
CA GLY A 366 -26.51 25.01 14.20
C GLY A 366 -25.22 24.88 13.39
N GLY A 367 -24.15 25.59 13.80
CA GLY A 367 -22.85 25.48 13.16
C GLY A 367 -22.22 24.09 13.29
N THR A 368 -22.33 23.47 14.47
CA THR A 368 -21.87 22.09 14.70
C THR A 368 -22.63 21.09 13.83
N GLN A 369 -23.95 21.22 13.69
CA GLN A 369 -24.75 20.35 12.81
C GLN A 369 -24.37 20.51 11.34
N GLN A 370 -24.16 21.74 10.88
CA GLN A 370 -23.73 22.01 9.51
C GLN A 370 -22.34 21.43 9.25
N MET A 371 -21.39 21.63 10.17
CA MET A 371 -20.05 21.06 10.10
C MET A 371 -20.10 19.54 9.96
N LYS A 372 -20.87 18.86 10.81
CA LYS A 372 -21.08 17.40 10.74
C LYS A 372 -21.60 16.95 9.37
N ARG A 373 -22.62 17.64 8.85
CA ARG A 373 -23.24 17.30 7.56
C ARG A 373 -22.29 17.48 6.38
N GLU A 374 -21.60 18.61 6.31
CA GLU A 374 -20.62 18.89 5.25
C GLU A 374 -19.42 17.94 5.33
N THR A 375 -18.96 17.62 6.54
CA THR A 375 -17.87 16.65 6.75
C THR A 375 -18.28 15.27 6.27
N LEU A 376 -19.45 14.79 6.67
CA LEU A 376 -19.97 13.50 6.22
C LEU A 376 -20.05 13.43 4.68
N LYS A 377 -20.54 14.48 4.04
CA LYS A 377 -20.61 14.55 2.58
C LYS A 377 -19.22 14.44 1.95
N SER A 378 -18.25 15.20 2.45
CA SER A 378 -16.87 15.19 1.96
C SER A 378 -16.20 13.83 2.17
N VAL A 379 -16.43 13.16 3.30
CA VAL A 379 -15.90 11.83 3.59
C VAL A 379 -16.45 10.80 2.60
N VAL A 380 -17.77 10.83 2.36
CA VAL A 380 -18.43 9.91 1.43
C VAL A 380 -17.90 10.09 0.01
N GLU A 381 -17.66 11.33 -0.43
CA GLU A 381 -17.05 11.62 -1.73
C GLU A 381 -15.63 11.04 -1.82
N GLN A 382 -14.78 11.28 -0.83
CA GLN A 382 -13.41 10.73 -0.81
C GLN A 382 -13.39 9.19 -0.79
N LEU A 383 -14.30 8.55 -0.06
CA LEU A 383 -14.40 7.10 -0.03
C LEU A 383 -14.90 6.51 -1.36
N LYS A 384 -15.75 7.23 -2.09
CA LYS A 384 -16.13 6.85 -3.45
C LYS A 384 -14.92 6.91 -4.39
N ASP A 385 -14.13 7.98 -4.32
CA ASP A 385 -12.92 8.11 -5.14
C ASP A 385 -11.90 7.03 -4.79
N PHE A 386 -11.69 6.76 -3.50
CA PHE A 386 -10.83 5.67 -3.03
C PHE A 386 -11.32 4.31 -3.55
N ARG A 387 -12.64 4.04 -3.47
CA ARG A 387 -13.26 2.80 -3.96
C ARG A 387 -13.00 2.59 -5.45
N GLU A 388 -13.22 3.60 -6.27
CA GLU A 388 -12.99 3.50 -7.72
C GLU A 388 -11.52 3.26 -8.05
N ASN A 389 -10.60 3.97 -7.36
CA ASN A 389 -9.16 3.76 -7.52
C ASN A 389 -8.73 2.36 -7.08
N LEU A 390 -9.22 1.88 -5.93
CA LEU A 390 -8.92 0.53 -5.45
C LEU A 390 -9.35 -0.53 -6.46
N LYS A 391 -10.53 -0.36 -7.06
CA LYS A 391 -11.09 -1.27 -8.05
C LYS A 391 -10.28 -1.22 -9.36
N PHE A 392 -10.28 -0.08 -10.03
CA PHE A 392 -9.78 0.04 -11.40
C PHE A 392 -8.27 0.25 -11.50
N ALA A 393 -7.67 1.01 -10.58
CA ALA A 393 -6.25 1.32 -10.64
C ALA A 393 -5.38 0.25 -9.97
N PHE A 394 -5.96 -0.59 -9.10
CA PHE A 394 -5.23 -1.60 -8.34
C PHE A 394 -5.74 -3.02 -8.58
N LEU A 395 -6.90 -3.42 -8.03
CA LEU A 395 -7.33 -4.82 -7.99
C LEU A 395 -7.54 -5.44 -9.37
N LEU A 396 -8.19 -4.72 -10.30
CA LEU A 396 -8.42 -5.28 -11.64
C LEU A 396 -7.11 -5.38 -12.45
N LYS A 397 -6.19 -4.43 -12.29
CA LYS A 397 -4.86 -4.49 -12.91
C LYS A 397 -4.01 -5.62 -12.32
N LEU A 398 -4.16 -5.87 -11.02
CA LEU A 398 -3.50 -6.98 -10.36
C LEU A 398 -3.96 -8.31 -10.98
N VAL A 399 -5.27 -8.50 -11.16
CA VAL A 399 -5.82 -9.67 -11.86
C VAL A 399 -5.29 -9.81 -13.29
N GLU A 400 -5.18 -8.71 -14.04
CA GLU A 400 -4.64 -8.72 -15.40
C GLU A 400 -3.19 -9.18 -15.43
N LYS A 401 -2.33 -8.57 -14.60
CA LYS A 401 -0.91 -8.96 -14.50
C LYS A 401 -0.74 -10.43 -14.12
N PHE A 402 -1.57 -10.94 -13.21
CA PHE A 402 -1.55 -12.36 -12.85
C PHE A 402 -1.90 -13.25 -14.04
N ALA A 403 -2.95 -12.90 -14.79
CA ALA A 403 -3.38 -13.68 -15.94
C ALA A 403 -2.37 -13.65 -17.10
N GLU A 404 -1.72 -12.50 -17.34
CA GLU A 404 -0.64 -12.36 -18.33
C GLU A 404 0.53 -13.27 -17.98
N ASN A 405 1.05 -13.18 -16.75
CA ASN A 405 2.17 -14.02 -16.30
C ASN A 405 1.88 -15.53 -16.41
N LEU A 406 0.64 -15.94 -16.15
CA LEU A 406 0.22 -17.34 -16.27
C LEU A 406 0.01 -17.79 -17.73
N SER A 407 -0.33 -16.86 -18.63
CA SER A 407 -0.53 -17.16 -20.05
C SER A 407 0.78 -17.23 -20.84
N ASP A 408 1.83 -16.60 -20.29
CA ASP A 408 3.20 -16.58 -20.83
C ASP A 408 4.08 -17.74 -20.29
N LEU A 409 3.52 -18.64 -19.47
CA LEU A 409 4.05 -19.99 -19.22
C LEU A 409 3.74 -20.90 -20.41
#